data_AF-A0A9P8SNY3-F1
#
_entry.id   AF-A0A9P8SNY3-F1
#
_cell.length_a   1.000
_cell.length_b   1.000
_cell.length_c   1.000
_cell.angle_alpha   90.00
_cell.angle_beta   90.00
_cell.angle_gamma   90.00
#
_symmetry.space_group_name_H-M   'P 1'
#
loop_
_entity.id
_entity.type
_entity.pdbx_description
1 polymer ?
#
loop_
_entity_poly.entity_id
_entity_poly.type
_entity_poly.pdbx_seq_one_letter_code
_entity_poly.pdbx_strand_id
1 'polypeptide(L)'
;MFLDHKTLYYDVDPFLFYVMSTRSDKGCHIVGYFSKEKESADGYNVACIMTLPQHQRKGYGRLLIQFSYELSKIEGKLGSPEKPLSDLGLLSYRQYWSENILDLLLGYNERDDRVTIEVISKTLAMMTQDVEHTLQAMNMQVYHKSDHKIVIPDKLIKQREKQKQKQKRSLDLARIQWKPPVFTAWSRTWGW
;
A
#
# COMPACT_ATOMS: atom_id res chain seq x y z
N MET A 1 6.14 21.21 -11.66
CA MET A 1 5.66 19.81 -11.70
C MET A 1 5.63 19.29 -10.27
N PHE A 2 4.72 18.39 -9.88
CA PHE A 2 4.40 18.08 -8.45
C PHE A 2 5.17 16.90 -7.84
N LEU A 3 6.19 16.40 -8.55
CA LEU A 3 7.01 15.26 -8.15
C LEU A 3 8.47 15.68 -8.29
N ASP A 4 9.16 15.88 -7.17
CA ASP A 4 10.53 16.43 -7.15
C ASP A 4 11.58 15.39 -7.58
N HIS A 5 11.25 14.10 -7.50
CA HIS A 5 12.18 12.99 -7.73
C HIS A 5 11.82 12.10 -8.93
N LYS A 6 11.04 12.59 -9.90
CA LYS A 6 10.79 11.82 -11.12
C LYS A 6 12.00 11.91 -12.04
N THR A 7 12.70 10.79 -12.21
CA THR A 7 13.95 10.68 -12.99
C THR A 7 13.74 10.41 -14.47
N LEU A 8 12.60 9.80 -14.84
CA LEU A 8 12.29 9.41 -16.23
C LEU A 8 11.01 10.07 -16.75
N TYR A 9 11.18 10.84 -17.82
CA TYR A 9 10.11 11.57 -18.51
C TYR A 9 9.82 11.06 -19.93
N TYR A 10 10.79 10.39 -20.56
CA TYR A 10 10.74 10.08 -22.00
C TYR A 10 10.50 8.60 -22.30
N ASP A 11 11.02 7.68 -21.48
CA ASP A 11 10.73 6.25 -21.62
C ASP A 11 9.66 5.83 -20.62
N VAL A 12 8.48 5.50 -21.13
CA VAL A 12 7.32 5.04 -20.37
C VAL A 12 7.00 3.58 -20.63
N ASP A 13 7.66 2.94 -21.59
CA ASP A 13 7.38 1.59 -22.04
C ASP A 13 7.54 0.54 -20.92
N PRO A 14 8.50 0.66 -19.99
CA PRO A 14 8.65 -0.30 -18.89
C PRO A 14 7.56 -0.22 -17.82
N PHE A 15 6.64 0.74 -17.90
CA PHE A 15 5.67 1.01 -16.84
C PHE A 15 4.23 0.65 -17.23
N LEU A 16 3.48 0.20 -16.22
CA LEU A 16 2.03 0.25 -16.17
C LEU A 16 1.59 1.50 -15.43
N PHE A 17 0.45 2.07 -15.84
CA PHE A 17 -0.17 3.20 -15.18
C PHE A 17 -1.59 2.85 -14.74
N TYR A 18 -1.84 2.96 -13.43
CA TYR A 18 -3.15 2.74 -12.83
C TYR A 18 -3.76 4.08 -12.48
N VAL A 19 -4.69 4.52 -13.33
CA VAL A 19 -5.30 5.86 -13.26
C VAL A 19 -6.65 5.80 -12.53
N MET A 20 -6.76 6.53 -11.42
CA MET A 20 -8.01 6.67 -10.69
C MET A 20 -8.77 7.89 -11.20
N SER A 21 -10.07 7.72 -11.42
CA SER A 21 -10.97 8.79 -11.80
C SER A 21 -12.20 8.84 -10.91
N THR A 22 -12.83 10.01 -10.87
CA THR A 22 -14.20 10.18 -10.38
C THR A 22 -15.14 10.28 -11.57
N ARG A 23 -16.35 9.73 -11.43
CA ARG A 23 -17.36 9.76 -12.49
C ARG A 23 -18.41 10.82 -12.19
N SER A 24 -18.78 11.58 -13.22
CA SER A 24 -19.88 12.55 -13.23
C SER A 24 -20.78 12.32 -14.44
N ASP A 25 -21.84 13.13 -14.56
CA ASP A 25 -22.65 13.26 -15.77
C ASP A 25 -21.83 13.68 -17.01
N LYS A 26 -20.75 14.44 -16.80
CA LYS A 26 -19.82 14.90 -17.86
C LYS A 26 -18.68 13.92 -18.17
N GLY A 27 -18.71 12.71 -17.62
CA GLY A 27 -17.69 11.68 -17.86
C GLY A 27 -16.71 11.48 -16.69
N CYS A 28 -15.51 11.01 -17.01
CA CYS A 28 -14.48 10.59 -16.05
C CYS A 28 -13.42 11.68 -15.84
N HIS A 29 -13.19 12.05 -14.58
CA HIS A 29 -12.23 13.08 -14.17
C HIS A 29 -11.09 12.44 -13.41
N ILE A 30 -9.87 12.52 -13.94
CA ILE A 30 -8.68 12.00 -13.27
C ILE A 30 -8.49 12.68 -11.91
N VAL A 31 -8.20 11.88 -10.89
CA VAL A 31 -7.91 12.38 -9.53
C VAL A 31 -6.49 12.06 -9.06
N GLY A 32 -5.88 11.02 -9.64
CA GLY A 32 -4.55 10.58 -9.30
C GLY A 32 -4.20 9.28 -10.01
N TYR A 33 -2.96 8.84 -9.87
CA TYR A 33 -2.48 7.59 -10.43
C TYR A 33 -1.35 7.01 -9.57
N PHE A 34 -1.01 5.75 -9.83
CA PHE A 34 0.33 5.26 -9.57
C PHE A 34 0.88 4.53 -10.80
N SER A 35 2.21 4.55 -10.96
CA SER A 35 2.91 3.73 -11.93
C SER A 35 3.54 2.52 -11.25
N LYS A 36 3.71 1.44 -12.00
CA LYS A 36 4.32 0.19 -11.55
C LYS A 36 5.20 -0.33 -12.69
N GLU A 37 6.44 -0.68 -12.41
CA GLU A 37 7.30 -1.35 -13.39
C GLU A 37 6.68 -2.70 -13.77
N LYS A 38 6.75 -3.06 -15.06
CA LYS A 38 6.32 -4.38 -15.53
C LYS A 38 7.16 -5.49 -14.90
N GLU A 39 8.45 -5.24 -14.74
CA GLU A 39 9.39 -6.06 -13.99
C GLU A 39 10.20 -5.15 -13.06
N SER A 40 10.05 -5.34 -11.75
CA SER A 40 10.82 -4.62 -10.74
C SER A 40 11.79 -5.58 -10.08
N ALA A 41 13.09 -5.32 -10.18
CA ALA A 41 14.13 -6.17 -9.59
C ALA A 41 14.02 -6.24 -8.06
N ASP A 42 13.65 -5.10 -7.44
CA ASP A 42 13.49 -4.96 -5.99
C ASP A 42 12.08 -5.36 -5.50
N GLY A 43 11.19 -5.77 -6.41
CA GLY A 43 9.82 -6.13 -6.08
C GLY A 43 8.95 -4.94 -5.67
N TYR A 44 9.22 -3.75 -6.20
CA TYR A 44 8.37 -2.59 -5.94
C TYR A 44 7.00 -2.74 -6.61
N ASN A 45 5.94 -2.52 -5.85
CA ASN A 45 4.57 -2.54 -6.38
C ASN A 45 4.08 -1.16 -6.81
N VAL A 46 4.84 -0.12 -6.49
CA VAL A 46 4.62 1.28 -6.86
C VAL A 46 5.97 1.92 -7.14
N ALA A 47 6.14 2.47 -8.34
CA ALA A 47 7.29 3.30 -8.70
C ALA A 47 7.02 4.78 -8.37
N CYS A 48 5.85 5.28 -8.79
CA CYS A 48 5.43 6.65 -8.50
C CYS A 48 3.95 6.66 -8.14
N ILE A 49 3.55 7.52 -7.20
CA ILE A 49 2.15 7.70 -6.80
C ILE A 49 1.85 9.18 -6.62
N MET A 50 0.72 9.63 -7.18
CA MET A 50 0.31 11.03 -7.10
C MET A 50 -1.20 11.14 -6.98
N THR A 51 -1.66 11.96 -6.04
CA THR A 51 -3.00 12.55 -6.08
C THR A 51 -2.85 14.00 -6.55
N LEU A 52 -3.64 14.40 -7.54
CA LEU A 52 -3.59 15.77 -8.07
C LEU A 52 -3.88 16.78 -6.95
N PRO A 53 -3.19 17.94 -6.92
CA PRO A 53 -3.31 18.92 -5.82
C PRO A 53 -4.74 19.27 -5.43
N GLN A 54 -5.62 19.53 -6.41
CA GLN A 54 -7.04 19.87 -6.18
C GLN A 54 -7.89 18.72 -5.58
N HIS A 55 -7.32 17.51 -5.54
CA HIS A 55 -7.93 16.31 -4.99
C HIS A 55 -7.23 15.78 -3.72
N GLN A 56 -6.18 16.43 -3.24
CA GLN A 56 -5.48 16.03 -2.02
C GLN A 56 -6.37 16.14 -0.77
N ARG A 57 -6.00 15.40 0.29
CA ARG A 57 -6.72 15.34 1.58
C ARG A 57 -8.18 14.85 1.52
N LYS A 58 -8.61 14.28 0.38
CA LYS A 58 -9.95 13.68 0.19
C LYS A 58 -9.98 12.15 0.30
N GLY A 59 -8.90 11.54 0.81
CA GLY A 59 -8.76 10.09 0.98
C GLY A 59 -8.32 9.31 -0.27
N TYR A 60 -8.13 9.97 -1.42
CA TYR A 60 -7.72 9.34 -2.68
C TYR A 60 -6.33 8.69 -2.63
N GLY A 61 -5.34 9.32 -1.99
CA GLY A 61 -4.02 8.72 -1.84
C GLY A 61 -4.07 7.37 -1.10
N ARG A 62 -4.90 7.26 -0.06
CA ARG A 62 -5.14 6.00 0.66
C ARG A 62 -5.74 4.93 -0.25
N LEU A 63 -6.68 5.29 -1.13
CA LEU A 63 -7.30 4.35 -2.07
C LEU A 63 -6.31 3.86 -3.13
N LEU A 64 -5.42 4.74 -3.63
CA LEU A 64 -4.36 4.36 -4.56
C LEU A 64 -3.37 3.39 -3.92
N ILE A 65 -2.93 3.66 -2.69
CA ILE A 65 -2.08 2.73 -1.92
C ILE A 65 -2.81 1.41 -1.67
N GLN A 66 -4.08 1.46 -1.28
CA GLN A 66 -4.86 0.24 -1.07
C GLN A 66 -4.92 -0.60 -2.36
N PHE A 67 -5.23 0.04 -3.49
CA PHE A 67 -5.34 -0.64 -4.77
C PHE A 67 -4.02 -1.29 -5.20
N SER A 68 -2.87 -0.64 -5.00
CA SER A 68 -1.57 -1.24 -5.34
C SER A 68 -1.28 -2.53 -4.56
N TYR A 69 -1.65 -2.57 -3.27
CA TYR A 69 -1.54 -3.79 -2.47
C TYR A 69 -2.56 -4.86 -2.85
N GLU A 70 -3.79 -4.50 -3.24
CA GLU A 70 -4.75 -5.48 -3.76
C GLU A 70 -4.25 -6.15 -5.05
N LEU A 71 -3.56 -5.41 -5.93
CA LEU A 71 -2.89 -6.00 -7.09
C LEU A 71 -1.78 -6.98 -6.67
N SER A 72 -0.95 -6.61 -5.69
CA SER A 72 0.08 -7.52 -5.15
C SER A 72 -0.52 -8.81 -4.57
N LYS A 73 -1.66 -8.73 -3.89
CA LYS A 73 -2.40 -9.92 -3.41
C LYS A 73 -2.88 -10.79 -4.56
N ILE A 74 -3.46 -10.20 -5.61
CA ILE A 74 -3.91 -10.96 -6.80
C ILE A 74 -2.74 -11.63 -7.51
N GLU A 75 -1.55 -11.00 -7.52
CA GLU A 75 -0.31 -11.58 -8.05
C GLU A 75 0.31 -12.66 -7.16
N GLY A 76 -0.13 -12.79 -5.90
CA GLY A 76 0.50 -13.66 -4.91
C GLY A 76 1.92 -13.20 -4.53
N LYS A 77 2.21 -11.91 -4.63
CA LYS A 77 3.53 -11.31 -4.36
C LYS A 77 3.47 -10.34 -3.20
N LEU A 78 4.60 -10.16 -2.52
CA LEU A 78 4.80 -9.06 -1.58
C LEU A 78 5.19 -7.80 -2.35
N GLY A 79 4.94 -6.62 -1.77
CA GLY A 79 5.30 -5.35 -2.37
C GLY A 79 5.63 -4.25 -1.35
N SER A 80 6.40 -3.29 -1.83
CA SER A 80 6.76 -2.04 -1.15
C SER A 80 6.79 -0.91 -2.20
N PRO A 81 6.59 0.36 -1.84
CA PRO A 81 6.89 1.46 -2.76
C PRO A 81 8.39 1.64 -2.99
N GLU A 82 8.75 2.12 -4.18
CA GLU A 82 10.09 2.57 -4.51
C GLU A 82 10.55 3.68 -3.55
N LYS A 83 11.86 3.68 -3.25
CA LYS A 83 12.51 4.61 -2.32
C LYS A 83 13.49 5.52 -3.07
N PRO A 84 13.67 6.79 -2.66
CA PRO A 84 13.04 7.44 -1.52
C PRO A 84 11.59 7.89 -1.79
N LEU A 85 10.75 7.83 -0.77
CA LEU A 85 9.41 8.42 -0.79
C LEU A 85 9.47 9.93 -0.52
N SER A 86 8.52 10.68 -1.09
CA SER A 86 8.26 12.06 -0.63
C SER A 86 7.72 12.07 0.80
N ASP A 87 7.90 13.17 1.55
CA ASP A 87 7.41 13.29 2.93
C ASP A 87 5.91 12.98 3.06
N LEU A 88 5.10 13.53 2.15
CA LEU A 88 3.66 13.27 2.10
C LEU A 88 3.36 11.80 1.76
N GLY A 89 4.14 11.20 0.87
CA GLY A 89 4.06 9.77 0.54
C GLY A 89 4.36 8.90 1.75
N LEU A 90 5.48 9.16 2.43
CA LEU A 90 5.91 8.43 3.62
C LEU A 90 4.87 8.48 4.74
N LEU A 91 4.31 9.67 5.03
CA LEU A 91 3.23 9.80 6.01
C LEU A 91 1.99 8.99 5.63
N SER A 92 1.62 9.00 4.34
CA SER A 92 0.46 8.25 3.84
C SER A 92 0.66 6.73 3.92
N TYR A 93 1.85 6.23 3.58
CA TYR A 93 2.20 4.81 3.71
C TYR A 93 2.26 4.36 5.17
N ARG A 94 2.93 5.13 6.05
CA ARG A 94 2.97 4.84 7.49
C ARG A 94 1.57 4.74 8.10
N GLN A 95 0.69 5.68 7.77
CA GLN A 95 -0.70 5.63 8.21
C GLN A 95 -1.42 4.39 7.65
N TYR A 96 -1.26 4.10 6.35
CA TYR A 96 -1.89 2.94 5.72
C TYR A 96 -1.43 1.62 6.37
N TRP A 97 -0.13 1.41 6.51
CA TRP A 97 0.43 0.20 7.14
C TRP A 97 -0.01 0.06 8.59
N SER A 98 0.07 1.14 9.37
CA SER A 98 -0.31 1.12 10.79
C SER A 98 -1.77 0.71 10.98
N GLU A 99 -2.67 1.26 10.16
CA GLU A 99 -4.10 0.95 10.24
C GLU A 99 -4.40 -0.50 9.83
N ASN A 100 -3.80 -1.01 8.74
CA ASN A 100 -4.09 -2.36 8.26
C ASN A 100 -3.45 -3.45 9.15
N ILE A 101 -2.23 -3.23 9.63
CA ILE A 101 -1.59 -4.15 10.58
C ILE A 101 -2.41 -4.21 11.87
N LEU A 102 -2.80 -3.06 12.42
CA LEU A 102 -3.59 -3.03 13.66
C LEU A 102 -4.96 -3.70 13.48
N ASP A 103 -5.66 -3.45 12.37
CA ASP A 103 -6.94 -4.13 12.11
C ASP A 103 -6.79 -5.65 12.01
N LEU A 104 -5.73 -6.13 11.35
CA LEU A 104 -5.46 -7.56 11.25
C LEU A 104 -5.18 -8.15 12.64
N LEU A 105 -4.29 -7.52 13.42
CA LEU A 105 -3.92 -7.97 14.76
C LEU A 105 -5.12 -7.98 15.71
N LEU A 106 -6.01 -6.99 15.64
CA LEU A 106 -7.23 -6.97 16.44
C LEU A 106 -8.12 -8.19 16.15
N GLY A 107 -8.24 -8.59 14.89
CA GLY A 107 -9.00 -9.79 14.52
C GLY A 107 -8.38 -11.09 15.07
N TYR A 108 -7.06 -11.17 15.17
CA TYR A 108 -6.38 -12.29 15.84
C TYR A 108 -6.58 -12.24 17.36
N ASN A 109 -6.49 -11.06 17.96
CA ASN A 109 -6.70 -10.84 19.39
C ASN A 109 -8.14 -11.20 19.83
N GLU A 110 -9.15 -10.88 19.02
CA GLU A 110 -10.54 -11.28 19.28
C GLU A 110 -10.75 -12.80 19.30
N ARG A 111 -9.89 -13.55 18.60
CA ARG A 111 -9.92 -15.03 18.57
C ARG A 111 -8.93 -15.70 19.53
N ASP A 112 -8.15 -14.91 20.28
CA ASP A 112 -7.02 -15.38 21.09
C ASP A 112 -5.97 -16.19 20.30
N ASP A 113 -5.82 -15.85 19.01
CA ASP A 113 -4.90 -16.52 18.09
C ASP A 113 -3.53 -15.83 18.08
N ARG A 114 -2.46 -16.61 17.92
CA ARG A 114 -1.10 -16.08 17.68
C ARG A 114 -0.88 -15.80 16.20
N VAL A 115 -0.07 -14.78 15.92
CA VAL A 115 0.28 -14.36 14.56
C VAL A 115 1.77 -13.99 14.47
N THR A 116 2.40 -14.35 13.35
CA THR A 116 3.81 -14.04 13.08
C THR A 116 3.94 -12.93 12.04
N ILE A 117 5.13 -12.34 11.91
CA ILE A 117 5.44 -11.31 10.91
C ILE A 117 5.20 -11.84 9.49
N GLU A 118 5.54 -13.10 9.22
CA GLU A 118 5.35 -13.74 7.92
C GLU A 118 3.86 -13.88 7.57
N VAL A 119 3.01 -14.18 8.55
CA VAL A 119 1.56 -14.26 8.34
C VAL A 119 1.00 -12.87 8.02
N ILE A 120 1.43 -11.82 8.73
CA ILE A 120 1.01 -10.44 8.46
C ILE A 120 1.45 -10.00 7.06
N SER A 121 2.72 -10.26 6.72
CA SER A 121 3.33 -9.96 5.43
C SER A 121 2.55 -10.61 4.27
N LYS A 122 2.29 -11.92 4.35
CA LYS A 122 1.53 -12.65 3.33
C LYS A 122 0.08 -12.16 3.23
N THR A 123 -0.58 -11.93 4.36
CA THR A 123 -2.00 -11.51 4.38
C THR A 123 -2.21 -10.12 3.82
N LEU A 124 -1.28 -9.19 4.09
CA LEU A 124 -1.36 -7.80 3.64
C LEU A 124 -0.60 -7.53 2.34
N ALA A 125 0.09 -8.54 1.78
CA ALA A 125 1.01 -8.42 0.66
C ALA A 125 2.12 -7.37 0.87
N MET A 126 2.56 -7.20 2.11
CA MET A 126 3.59 -6.24 2.51
C MET A 126 4.95 -6.93 2.65
N MET A 127 6.04 -6.26 2.29
CA MET A 127 7.38 -6.75 2.61
C MET A 127 7.55 -6.91 4.13
N THR A 128 8.27 -7.95 4.57
CA THR A 128 8.49 -8.24 5.99
C THR A 128 9.16 -7.07 6.73
N GLN A 129 10.13 -6.40 6.08
CA GLN A 129 10.76 -5.20 6.61
C GLN A 129 9.76 -4.06 6.89
N ASP A 130 8.78 -3.84 6.02
CA ASP A 130 7.77 -2.79 6.23
C ASP A 130 6.86 -3.14 7.41
N VAL A 131 6.53 -4.42 7.58
CA VAL A 131 5.80 -4.93 8.75
C VAL A 131 6.62 -4.73 10.02
N GLU A 132 7.88 -5.15 10.04
CA GLU A 132 8.79 -4.99 11.19
C GLU A 132 8.95 -3.54 11.60
N HIS A 133 9.31 -2.66 10.67
CA HIS A 133 9.46 -1.24 10.94
C HIS A 133 8.16 -0.61 11.46
N THR A 134 7.01 -1.02 10.94
CA THR A 134 5.71 -0.51 11.40
C THR A 134 5.39 -1.00 12.82
N LEU A 135 5.61 -2.28 13.10
CA LEU A 135 5.41 -2.84 14.45
C LEU A 135 6.33 -2.17 15.48
N GLN A 136 7.59 -1.93 15.12
CA GLN A 136 8.56 -1.20 15.95
C GLN A 136 8.09 0.24 16.20
N ALA A 137 7.71 0.98 15.14
CA ALA A 137 7.25 2.36 15.25
C ALA A 137 5.98 2.50 16.11
N MET A 138 5.15 1.45 16.17
CA MET A 138 3.94 1.41 16.98
C MET A 138 4.17 0.82 18.39
N ASN A 139 5.41 0.46 18.75
CA ASN A 139 5.78 -0.21 20.01
C ASN A 139 4.98 -1.51 20.24
N MET A 140 4.79 -2.29 19.17
CA MET A 140 4.08 -3.58 19.21
C MET A 140 5.00 -4.80 19.24
N GLN A 141 6.32 -4.61 19.21
CA GLN A 141 7.29 -5.70 19.39
C GLN A 141 7.85 -5.69 20.81
N VAL A 142 7.70 -6.80 21.53
CA VAL A 142 8.22 -6.98 22.88
C VAL A 142 9.09 -8.22 22.92
N TYR A 143 10.30 -8.10 23.46
CA TYR A 143 11.18 -9.24 23.70
C TYR A 143 10.93 -9.81 25.09
N HIS A 144 10.56 -11.09 25.18
CA HIS A 144 10.26 -11.73 26.46
C HIS A 144 10.64 -13.21 26.46
N LYS A 145 11.52 -13.62 27.39
CA LYS A 145 12.04 -15.00 27.54
C LYS A 145 12.63 -15.56 26.24
N SER A 146 13.51 -14.78 25.60
CA SER A 146 14.18 -15.15 24.35
C SER A 146 13.27 -15.30 23.13
N ASP A 147 12.06 -14.73 23.19
CA ASP A 147 11.07 -14.78 22.11
C ASP A 147 10.56 -13.37 21.80
N HIS A 148 10.34 -13.09 20.51
CA HIS A 148 9.76 -11.84 20.04
C HIS A 148 8.24 -12.00 19.95
N LYS A 149 7.53 -11.22 20.75
CA LYS A 149 6.07 -11.24 20.80
C LYS A 149 5.49 -9.98 20.20
N ILE A 150 4.40 -10.16 19.47
CA ILE A 150 3.57 -9.06 19.01
C ILE A 150 2.52 -8.79 20.09
N VAL A 151 2.51 -7.57 20.62
CA VAL A 151 1.56 -7.12 21.65
C VAL A 151 0.90 -5.85 21.17
N ILE A 152 -0.43 -5.73 21.36
CA ILE A 152 -1.18 -4.52 20.99
C ILE A 152 -1.33 -3.64 22.23
N PRO A 153 -0.72 -2.44 22.29
CA PRO A 153 -0.98 -1.51 23.37
C PRO A 153 -2.45 -1.06 23.43
N ASP A 154 -3.07 -1.06 24.62
CA ASP A 154 -4.47 -0.65 24.83
C ASP A 154 -4.80 0.74 24.25
N LYS A 155 -3.83 1.66 24.27
CA LYS A 155 -3.99 2.99 23.68
C LYS A 155 -4.33 2.93 22.19
N LEU A 156 -3.75 1.97 21.45
CA LEU A 156 -3.96 1.79 20.02
C LEU A 156 -5.33 1.19 19.73
N ILE A 157 -5.79 0.27 20.60
CA ILE A 157 -7.14 -0.30 20.52
C ILE A 157 -8.19 0.82 20.62
N LYS A 158 -8.13 1.61 21.69
CA LYS A 158 -9.04 2.75 21.92
C LYS A 158 -8.96 3.80 20.82
N GLN A 159 -7.76 4.08 20.30
CA GLN A 159 -7.56 5.01 19.20
C GLN A 159 -8.21 4.48 17.91
N ARG A 160 -8.08 3.17 17.63
CA ARG A 160 -8.63 2.56 16.43
C ARG A 160 -10.15 2.51 16.44
N GLU A 161 -10.76 2.20 17.57
CA GLU A 161 -12.22 2.25 17.75
C GLU A 161 -12.79 3.63 17.39
N LYS A 162 -12.17 4.71 17.88
CA LYS A 162 -12.57 6.09 17.53
C LYS A 162 -12.37 6.40 16.05
N GLN A 163 -11.34 5.84 15.41
CA GLN A 163 -11.11 6.03 13.98
C GLN A 163 -12.11 5.26 13.12
N LYS A 164 -12.55 4.07 13.54
CA LYS A 164 -13.55 3.25 12.83
C LYS A 164 -14.92 3.93 12.78
N GLN A 165 -15.24 4.79 13.74
CA GLN A 165 -16.45 5.62 13.72
C GLN A 165 -16.46 6.66 12.58
N LYS A 166 -15.31 7.00 12.01
CA LYS A 166 -15.23 7.94 10.89
C LYS A 166 -15.47 7.17 9.58
N GLN A 167 -16.51 7.57 8.84
CA GLN A 167 -16.74 7.02 7.51
C GLN A 167 -15.54 7.34 6.60
N LYS A 168 -14.84 6.30 6.17
CA LYS A 168 -13.81 6.38 5.14
C LYS A 168 -14.33 5.72 3.86
N ARG A 169 -13.78 6.15 2.73
CA ARG A 169 -13.96 5.44 1.47
C ARG A 169 -13.09 4.18 1.51
N SER A 170 -13.66 3.06 1.06
CA SER A 170 -12.98 1.77 0.91
C SER A 170 -13.12 1.27 -0.51
N LEU A 171 -12.18 0.43 -0.93
CA LEU A 171 -12.32 -0.35 -2.16
C LEU A 171 -13.27 -1.53 -1.92
N ASP A 172 -14.11 -1.80 -2.91
CA ASP A 172 -14.89 -3.03 -3.00
C ASP A 172 -14.07 -4.05 -3.82
N LEU A 173 -13.52 -5.05 -3.12
CA LEU A 173 -12.61 -6.03 -3.71
C LEU A 173 -13.30 -6.89 -4.79
N ALA A 174 -14.61 -7.13 -4.66
CA ALA A 174 -15.37 -7.91 -5.63
C ALA A 174 -15.48 -7.21 -7.01
N ARG A 175 -15.20 -5.91 -7.07
CA ARG A 175 -15.23 -5.12 -8.30
C ARG A 175 -13.88 -5.03 -9.00
N ILE A 176 -12.82 -5.59 -8.43
CA ILE A 176 -11.50 -5.60 -9.07
C ILE A 176 -11.49 -6.69 -10.14
N GLN A 177 -11.78 -6.27 -11.38
CA GLN A 177 -11.72 -7.13 -12.56
C GLN A 177 -10.33 -7.03 -13.19
N TRP A 178 -9.36 -7.71 -12.59
CA TRP A 178 -7.96 -7.63 -13.03
C TRP A 178 -7.29 -9.00 -12.92
N LYS A 179 -6.43 -9.29 -13.90
CA LYS A 179 -5.53 -10.45 -13.88
C LYS A 179 -4.10 -9.98 -14.17
N PRO A 180 -3.07 -10.62 -13.59
CA PRO A 180 -1.69 -10.26 -13.86
C PRO A 180 -1.39 -10.26 -15.36
N PRO A 181 -0.92 -9.14 -15.93
CA PRO A 181 -0.56 -9.08 -17.34
C PRO A 181 0.67 -9.95 -17.60
N VAL A 182 0.67 -10.63 -18.74
CA VAL A 182 1.81 -11.43 -19.22
C VAL A 182 2.53 -10.62 -20.28
N PHE A 183 3.79 -10.27 -20.00
CA PHE A 183 4.62 -9.49 -20.91
C PHE A 183 5.47 -10.41 -21.77
N THR A 184 5.68 -10.07 -23.04
CA THR A 184 6.72 -10.70 -23.88
C THR A 184 8.09 -10.11 -23.54
N ALA A 185 9.17 -10.84 -23.85
CA ALA A 185 10.56 -10.39 -23.59
C ALA A 185 10.83 -8.94 -24.03
N TRP A 186 10.35 -8.57 -25.22
CA TRP A 186 10.52 -7.23 -25.81
C TRP A 186 9.83 -6.11 -25.04
N SER A 187 8.70 -6.42 -24.38
CA SER A 187 7.90 -5.42 -23.66
C SER A 187 8.35 -5.16 -22.22
N ARG A 188 9.41 -5.85 -21.77
CA ARG A 188 9.92 -5.85 -20.39
C ARG A 188 11.20 -5.03 -20.21
N THR A 189 11.96 -4.81 -21.29
CA THR A 189 13.28 -4.19 -21.23
C THR A 189 13.23 -2.71 -21.56
N TRP A 190 14.07 -1.94 -20.88
CA TRP A 190 14.45 -0.59 -21.30
C TRP A 190 15.00 -0.67 -22.72
N GLY A 191 14.41 0.10 -23.65
CA GLY A 191 14.91 0.19 -25.01
C GLY A 191 16.23 0.94 -25.01
N TRP A 192 17.34 0.21 -25.11
CA TRP A 192 18.66 0.76 -25.43
C TRP A 192 18.91 0.67 -26.93
#